data_AF-A0A538LAH6-F1
#
_entry.id   AF-A0A538LAH6-F1
#
_cell.length_a   1.000
_cell.length_b   1.000
_cell.length_c   1.000
_cell.angle_alpha   90.00
_cell.angle_beta   90.00
_cell.angle_gamma   90.00
#
_symmetry.space_group_name_H-M   'P 1'
#
loop_
_entity.id
_entity.type
_entity.pdbx_description
1 polymer ?
#
loop_
_entity_poly.entity_id
_entity_poly.type
_entity_poly.pdbx_seq_one_letter_code
_entity_poly.pdbx_strand_id
1 'polypeptide(L)'
;MTRLHGKRPSPAMVVSIVALVVAMAGTGYAQFTLPDKSVGTRQLKNGAVTNKKLRTGAVTDVKITKNTITGDRIKLSTLGTVPKANKANSATSANSAISANSATSAQPTAFAHVHKTGSLDTGNSKNVASAALNTDTITNGPSLYCIQGIAFTPRGGQATVDGNDGGGTDAAQVSLGTTTGCPTGTQAMVYTFNNAGANNDGFFVVFYK
;
A
#
# COMPACT_ATOMS: atom_id res chain seq x y z
N MET A 1 73.09 66.49 34.25
CA MET A 1 72.79 65.94 32.91
C MET A 1 73.69 64.74 32.66
N THR A 2 73.28 63.56 33.11
CA THR A 2 74.13 62.35 33.10
C THR A 2 74.08 61.72 31.72
N ARG A 3 75.16 61.86 30.94
CA ARG A 3 75.26 61.30 29.58
C ARG A 3 75.41 59.79 29.67
N LEU A 4 74.34 59.05 29.35
CA LEU A 4 74.38 57.61 29.12
C LEU A 4 75.30 57.31 27.93
N HIS A 5 76.56 56.98 28.22
CA HIS A 5 77.51 56.47 27.24
C HIS A 5 77.06 55.05 26.86
N GLY A 6 76.56 54.91 25.62
CA GLY A 6 76.15 53.62 25.06
C GLY A 6 77.29 52.62 25.17
N LYS A 7 77.15 51.65 26.08
CA LYS A 7 78.06 50.51 26.17
C LYS A 7 77.91 49.73 24.87
N ARG A 8 78.93 49.82 24.02
CA ARG A 8 79.07 48.89 22.89
C ARG A 8 79.08 47.48 23.50
N PRO A 9 78.11 46.60 23.15
CA PRO A 9 78.09 45.25 23.69
C PRO A 9 79.44 44.59 23.40
N SER A 10 79.99 43.89 24.39
CA SER A 10 81.29 43.24 24.19
C SER A 10 81.18 42.23 23.05
N PRO A 11 82.25 42.00 22.26
CA PRO A 11 82.22 41.00 21.19
C PRO A 11 81.75 39.62 21.66
N ALA A 12 82.07 39.25 22.91
CA ALA A 12 81.59 38.03 23.55
C ALA A 12 80.05 38.01 23.73
N MET A 13 79.45 39.15 24.09
CA MET A 13 77.99 39.27 24.23
C MET A 13 77.29 39.12 22.88
N VAL A 14 77.84 39.71 21.81
CA VAL A 14 77.31 39.56 20.45
C VAL A 14 77.37 38.10 20.00
N VAL A 15 78.51 37.43 20.18
CA VAL A 15 78.65 36.02 19.82
C VAL A 15 77.70 35.14 20.63
N SER A 16 77.53 35.41 21.93
CA SER A 16 76.61 34.64 22.79
C SER A 16 75.16 34.76 22.34
N ILE A 17 74.73 35.95 21.92
CA ILE A 17 73.36 36.18 21.43
C ILE A 17 73.16 35.49 20.08
N VAL A 18 74.11 35.60 19.16
CA VAL A 18 74.03 34.92 17.86
C VAL A 18 74.03 33.40 18.04
N ALA A 19 74.90 32.86 18.90
CA ALA A 19 74.94 31.45 19.22
C ALA A 19 73.61 30.97 19.84
N LEU A 20 73.03 31.75 20.75
CA LEU A 20 71.74 31.43 21.37
C LEU A 20 70.60 31.43 20.35
N VAL A 21 70.55 32.43 19.46
CA VAL A 21 69.55 32.50 18.39
C VAL A 21 69.68 31.32 17.42
N VAL A 22 70.91 30.96 17.01
CA VAL A 22 71.16 29.82 16.12
C VAL A 22 70.82 28.48 16.80
N ALA A 23 71.15 28.32 18.09
CA ALA A 23 70.81 27.13 18.85
C ALA A 23 69.29 26.93 19.00
N MET A 24 68.52 28.02 19.12
CA MET A 24 67.05 27.98 19.19
C MET A 24 66.39 27.88 17.81
N ALA A 25 67.05 28.30 16.73
CA ALA A 25 66.50 28.26 15.38
C ALA A 25 66.24 26.83 14.88
N GLY A 26 67.00 25.83 15.36
CA GLY A 26 66.87 24.43 14.94
C GLY A 26 65.58 23.72 15.39
N THR A 27 64.95 24.15 16.49
CA THR A 27 63.79 23.44 17.06
C THR A 27 62.43 23.93 16.52
N GLY A 28 62.39 25.05 15.81
CA GLY A 28 61.14 25.63 15.28
C GLY A 28 60.67 25.07 13.93
N TYR A 29 61.58 24.57 13.10
CA TYR A 29 61.26 24.20 11.71
C TYR A 29 60.45 22.90 11.55
N ALA A 30 60.46 22.00 12.55
CA ALA A 30 59.72 20.75 12.48
C ALA A 30 58.18 20.92 12.62
N GLN A 31 57.71 22.12 12.99
CA GLN A 31 56.28 22.36 13.24
C GLN A 31 55.50 22.85 12.02
N PHE A 32 56.17 23.39 10.99
CA PHE A 32 55.47 24.10 9.91
C PHE A 32 55.10 23.24 8.70
N THR A 33 55.84 22.17 8.43
CA THR A 33 55.53 21.24 7.34
C THR A 33 55.88 19.82 7.76
N LEU A 34 54.87 19.08 8.23
CA LEU A 34 55.05 17.65 8.44
C LEU A 34 55.10 16.96 7.07
N PRO A 35 56.06 16.04 6.84
CA PRO A 35 56.02 15.20 5.66
C PRO A 35 54.72 14.40 5.60
N ASP A 36 54.29 14.06 4.39
CA ASP A 36 53.11 13.22 4.20
C ASP A 36 53.25 11.92 4.98
N LYS A 37 52.15 11.52 5.65
CA LYS A 37 52.04 10.27 6.44
C LYS A 37 52.91 10.23 7.72
N SER A 38 53.49 11.35 8.15
CA SER A 38 54.28 11.40 9.41
C SER A 38 53.44 11.44 10.69
N VAL A 39 52.13 11.65 10.60
CA VAL A 39 51.21 11.65 11.76
C VAL A 39 50.52 10.29 11.88
N GLY A 40 50.98 9.49 12.84
CA GLY A 40 50.32 8.25 13.23
C GLY A 40 49.20 8.45 14.25
N THR A 41 48.57 7.35 14.64
CA THR A 41 47.44 7.36 15.59
C THR A 41 47.85 7.82 16.99
N ARG A 42 49.07 7.49 17.45
CA ARG A 42 49.58 7.89 18.77
C ARG A 42 49.80 9.40 18.90
N GLN A 43 49.99 10.10 17.78
CA GLN A 43 50.14 11.54 17.72
C GLN A 43 48.79 12.28 17.76
N LEU A 44 47.67 11.57 17.57
CA LEU A 44 46.33 12.15 17.58
C LEU A 44 45.71 12.02 18.98
N LYS A 45 45.37 13.17 19.59
CA LYS A 45 44.57 13.19 20.82
C LYS A 45 43.11 12.78 20.53
N ASN A 46 42.44 12.20 21.52
CA ASN A 46 41.00 11.87 21.41
C ASN A 46 40.19 13.14 21.07
N GLY A 47 39.30 13.03 20.08
CA GLY A 47 38.50 14.16 19.59
C GLY A 47 39.26 15.19 18.75
N ALA A 48 40.55 14.96 18.45
CA ALA A 48 41.32 15.87 17.61
C ALA A 48 40.75 16.00 16.19
N VAL A 49 40.12 14.95 15.67
CA VAL A 49 39.47 14.94 14.35
C VAL A 49 37.98 15.21 14.52
N THR A 50 37.53 16.41 14.12
CA THR A 50 36.13 16.84 14.13
C THR A 50 35.57 16.92 12.71
N ASN A 51 34.25 17.00 12.55
CA ASN A 51 33.62 17.10 11.23
C ASN A 51 34.18 18.25 10.38
N LYS A 52 34.47 19.41 10.98
CA LYS A 52 35.06 20.57 10.26
C LYS A 52 36.46 20.29 9.72
N LYS A 53 37.17 19.32 10.30
CA LYS A 53 38.52 18.90 9.87
C LYS A 53 38.47 17.78 8.81
N LEU A 54 37.31 17.18 8.58
CA LEU A 54 37.10 16.19 7.53
C LEU A 54 36.66 16.89 6.25
N ARG A 55 37.47 16.77 5.19
CA ARG A 55 37.09 17.20 3.85
C ARG A 55 36.02 16.26 3.29
N THR A 56 35.17 16.77 2.39
CA THR A 56 34.27 15.95 1.57
C THR A 56 35.04 14.80 0.90
N GLY A 57 34.51 13.58 1.02
CA GLY A 57 35.14 12.36 0.48
C GLY A 57 36.34 11.84 1.30
N ALA A 58 36.65 12.41 2.47
CA ALA A 58 37.75 11.91 3.31
C ALA A 58 37.49 10.48 3.84
N VAL A 59 36.22 10.12 4.09
CA VAL A 59 35.79 8.78 4.49
C VAL A 59 35.08 8.15 3.31
N THR A 60 35.71 7.14 2.70
CA THR A 60 35.16 6.36 1.58
C THR A 60 34.67 5.01 2.07
N ASP A 61 33.95 4.29 1.21
CA ASP A 61 33.46 2.93 1.45
C ASP A 61 34.56 1.96 1.93
N VAL A 62 35.76 2.02 1.32
CA VAL A 62 36.90 1.15 1.69
C VAL A 62 37.40 1.44 3.12
N LYS A 63 37.16 2.65 3.66
CA LYS A 63 37.56 3.03 5.02
C LYS A 63 36.52 2.64 6.07
N ILE A 64 35.34 2.17 5.65
CA ILE A 64 34.25 1.76 6.55
C ILE A 64 34.21 0.24 6.57
N THR A 65 34.48 -0.35 7.73
CA THR A 65 34.34 -1.79 7.92
C THR A 65 32.88 -2.20 7.73
N LYS A 66 32.66 -3.29 7.00
CA LYS A 66 31.31 -3.83 6.74
C LYS A 66 30.58 -4.08 8.07
N ASN A 67 29.27 -3.80 8.08
CA ASN A 67 28.35 -4.03 9.20
C ASN A 67 28.65 -3.26 10.49
N THR A 68 29.43 -2.18 10.44
CA THR A 68 29.73 -1.37 11.65
C THR A 68 28.79 -0.19 11.86
N ILE A 69 28.12 0.29 10.81
CA ILE A 69 27.17 1.41 10.92
C ILE A 69 25.79 0.86 11.27
N THR A 70 25.35 1.15 12.48
CA THR A 70 24.04 0.75 13.02
C THR A 70 22.95 1.77 12.65
N GLY A 71 21.68 1.32 12.70
CA GLY A 71 20.54 2.14 12.25
C GLY A 71 20.33 3.44 13.04
N ASP A 72 20.69 3.48 14.33
CA ASP A 72 20.67 4.68 15.17
C ASP A 72 21.67 5.76 14.72
N ARG A 73 22.72 5.37 13.98
CA ARG A 73 23.71 6.29 13.40
C ARG A 73 23.31 6.83 12.03
N ILE A 74 22.17 6.39 11.50
CA ILE A 74 21.67 6.79 10.20
C ILE A 74 20.36 7.55 10.40
N LYS A 75 20.24 8.72 9.78
CA LYS A 75 18.96 9.42 9.71
C LYS A 75 18.10 8.73 8.65
N LEU A 76 17.27 7.76 9.05
CA LEU A 76 16.45 6.98 8.10
C LEU A 76 15.55 7.86 7.22
N SER A 77 15.08 8.99 7.74
CA SER A 77 14.20 9.91 6.99
C SER A 77 14.85 10.56 5.77
N THR A 78 16.18 10.53 5.66
CA THR A 78 16.90 11.05 4.49
C THR A 78 17.22 9.97 3.46
N LEU A 79 16.86 8.72 3.74
CA LEU A 79 17.00 7.62 2.79
C LEU A 79 15.77 7.58 1.89
N GLY A 80 16.00 7.38 0.58
CA GLY A 80 14.92 7.00 -0.34
C GLY A 80 14.44 5.56 -0.07
N THR A 81 13.52 5.09 -0.90
CA THR A 81 13.04 3.71 -0.85
C THR A 81 14.20 2.73 -0.99
N VAL A 82 14.39 1.88 0.03
CA VAL A 82 15.44 0.86 0.01
C VAL A 82 15.06 -0.22 -1.01
N PRO A 83 15.79 -0.40 -2.13
CA PRO A 83 15.36 -1.24 -3.25
C PRO A 83 15.21 -2.73 -2.90
N LYS A 84 15.86 -3.20 -1.83
CA LYS A 84 15.78 -4.58 -1.35
C LYS A 84 14.74 -4.80 -0.25
N ALA A 85 13.96 -3.79 0.13
CA ALA A 85 12.87 -3.93 1.09
C ALA A 85 11.59 -4.50 0.45
N ASN A 86 11.71 -5.52 -0.43
CA ASN A 86 10.58 -6.14 -1.13
C ASN A 86 9.50 -6.66 -0.17
N LYS A 87 9.89 -7.10 1.04
CA LYS A 87 8.96 -7.53 2.09
C LYS A 87 7.99 -6.44 2.52
N ALA A 88 8.38 -5.16 2.49
CA ALA A 88 7.51 -4.04 2.85
C ALA A 88 6.45 -3.77 1.77
N ASN A 89 6.83 -3.86 0.48
CA ASN A 89 5.89 -3.71 -0.63
C ASN A 89 4.89 -4.89 -0.69
N SER A 90 5.38 -6.12 -0.49
CA SER A 90 4.52 -7.31 -0.41
C SER A 90 3.52 -7.25 0.74
N ALA A 91 3.86 -6.62 1.88
CA ALA A 91 2.96 -6.47 3.02
C ALA A 91 1.76 -5.55 2.69
N THR A 92 1.97 -4.43 1.99
CA THR A 92 0.89 -3.53 1.57
C THR A 92 -0.04 -4.18 0.53
N SER A 93 0.54 -4.90 -0.44
CA SER A 93 -0.25 -5.65 -1.43
C SER A 93 -1.07 -6.79 -0.80
N ALA A 94 -0.52 -7.47 0.21
CA ALA A 94 -1.23 -8.54 0.91
C ALA A 94 -2.46 -8.04 1.67
N ASN A 95 -2.37 -6.92 2.39
CA ASN A 95 -3.51 -6.35 3.13
C ASN A 95 -4.65 -5.91 2.19
N SER A 96 -4.30 -5.39 1.01
CA SER A 96 -5.28 -4.99 -0.01
C SER A 96 -6.00 -6.20 -0.63
N ALA A 97 -5.28 -7.32 -0.82
CA ALA A 97 -5.85 -8.55 -1.39
C ALA A 97 -6.80 -9.30 -0.42
N ILE A 98 -6.50 -9.32 0.87
CA ILE A 98 -7.35 -9.99 1.88
C ILE A 98 -8.71 -9.30 2.00
N SER A 99 -8.74 -7.96 2.02
CA SER A 99 -9.97 -7.19 2.18
C SER A 99 -10.91 -7.31 0.97
N ALA A 100 -10.38 -7.44 -0.25
CA ALA A 100 -11.18 -7.52 -1.48
C ALA A 100 -11.79 -8.91 -1.73
N ASN A 101 -11.06 -9.99 -1.40
CA ASN A 101 -11.52 -11.36 -1.63
C ASN A 101 -12.61 -11.78 -0.64
N SER A 102 -12.52 -11.35 0.63
CA SER A 102 -13.50 -11.71 1.66
C SER A 102 -14.88 -11.09 1.42
N ALA A 103 -14.97 -9.88 0.84
CA ALA A 103 -16.27 -9.24 0.53
C ALA A 103 -16.91 -9.77 -0.76
N THR A 104 -16.10 -10.13 -1.77
CA THR A 104 -16.62 -10.58 -3.07
C THR A 104 -16.99 -12.07 -3.07
N SER A 105 -16.29 -12.90 -2.30
CA SER A 105 -16.56 -14.35 -2.27
C SER A 105 -17.79 -14.74 -1.44
N ALA A 106 -18.32 -13.84 -0.61
CA ALA A 106 -19.51 -14.12 0.22
C ALA A 106 -20.83 -13.82 -0.50
N GLN A 107 -20.80 -13.16 -1.66
CA GLN A 107 -21.99 -12.78 -2.41
C GLN A 107 -22.33 -13.83 -3.48
N PRO A 108 -23.61 -14.17 -3.70
CA PRO A 108 -24.02 -15.01 -4.80
C PRO A 108 -23.60 -14.43 -6.16
N THR A 109 -23.22 -15.31 -7.10
CA THR A 109 -22.69 -14.91 -8.40
C THR A 109 -23.74 -14.26 -9.30
N ALA A 110 -25.00 -14.63 -9.18
CA ALA A 110 -26.13 -13.91 -9.78
C ALA A 110 -27.33 -13.96 -8.84
N PHE A 111 -27.96 -12.81 -8.65
CA PHE A 111 -29.18 -12.65 -7.87
C PHE A 111 -30.00 -11.51 -8.44
N ALA A 112 -31.30 -11.55 -8.21
CA ALA A 112 -32.22 -10.50 -8.63
C ALA A 112 -33.26 -10.23 -7.54
N HIS A 113 -33.61 -8.97 -7.41
CA HIS A 113 -34.85 -8.54 -6.79
C HIS A 113 -35.79 -8.07 -7.90
N VAL A 114 -37.01 -8.59 -7.92
CA VAL A 114 -38.00 -8.30 -8.96
C VAL A 114 -39.25 -7.78 -8.26
N HIS A 115 -39.71 -6.61 -8.66
CA HIS A 115 -40.92 -6.00 -8.12
C HIS A 115 -42.17 -6.75 -8.60
N LYS A 116 -43.27 -6.58 -7.87
CA LYS A 116 -44.60 -7.10 -8.21
C LYS A 116 -45.03 -6.85 -9.67
N THR A 117 -44.60 -5.72 -10.24
CA THR A 117 -44.89 -5.30 -11.63
C THR A 117 -44.11 -6.08 -12.69
N GLY A 118 -43.14 -6.89 -12.29
CA GLY A 118 -42.23 -7.61 -13.18
C GLY A 118 -40.92 -6.91 -13.47
N SER A 119 -40.74 -5.66 -13.03
CA SER A 119 -39.50 -4.92 -13.27
C SER A 119 -38.38 -5.36 -12.32
N LEU A 120 -37.17 -5.50 -12.88
CA LEU A 120 -35.95 -5.77 -12.12
C LEU A 120 -35.53 -4.55 -11.30
N ASP A 121 -35.31 -4.73 -10.00
CA ASP A 121 -34.67 -3.74 -9.14
C ASP A 121 -33.16 -3.77 -9.37
N THR A 122 -32.65 -2.84 -10.17
CA THR A 122 -31.23 -2.77 -10.52
C THR A 122 -30.33 -2.46 -9.33
N GLY A 123 -30.86 -1.89 -8.24
CA GLY A 123 -30.08 -1.61 -7.03
C GLY A 123 -29.80 -2.86 -6.20
N ASN A 124 -30.72 -3.83 -6.25
CA ASN A 124 -30.66 -5.09 -5.50
C ASN A 124 -30.54 -6.32 -6.40
N SER A 125 -29.93 -6.16 -7.58
CA SER A 125 -29.70 -7.24 -8.55
C SER A 125 -28.28 -7.22 -9.09
N LYS A 126 -27.74 -8.39 -9.41
CA LYS A 126 -26.41 -8.55 -10.00
C LYS A 126 -26.40 -9.69 -11.00
N ASN A 127 -25.77 -9.45 -12.16
CA ASN A 127 -25.57 -10.45 -13.22
C ASN A 127 -26.86 -11.08 -13.75
N VAL A 128 -27.95 -10.30 -13.74
CA VAL A 128 -29.24 -10.58 -14.37
C VAL A 128 -29.59 -9.34 -15.19
N ALA A 129 -29.95 -9.52 -16.47
CA ALA A 129 -30.16 -8.39 -17.37
C ALA A 129 -31.61 -7.87 -17.33
N SER A 130 -32.58 -8.77 -17.18
CA SER A 130 -33.98 -8.41 -17.10
C SER A 130 -34.82 -9.47 -16.39
N ALA A 131 -35.92 -8.98 -15.83
CA ALA A 131 -37.08 -9.77 -15.44
C ALA A 131 -38.31 -9.11 -16.08
N ALA A 132 -39.31 -9.91 -16.44
CA ALA A 132 -40.57 -9.43 -16.98
C ALA A 132 -41.71 -10.29 -16.48
N LEU A 133 -42.84 -9.66 -16.13
CA LEU A 133 -44.05 -10.38 -15.80
C LEU A 133 -44.68 -10.92 -17.09
N ASN A 134 -45.08 -12.19 -17.07
CA ASN A 134 -45.86 -12.77 -18.15
C ASN A 134 -47.29 -12.20 -18.09
N THR A 135 -47.67 -11.48 -19.14
CA THR A 135 -49.01 -10.92 -19.30
C THR A 135 -49.90 -11.76 -20.21
N ASP A 136 -49.44 -12.94 -20.66
CA ASP A 136 -50.23 -13.85 -21.48
C ASP A 136 -51.40 -14.44 -20.66
N THR A 137 -52.62 -14.14 -21.11
CA THR A 137 -53.86 -14.59 -20.49
C THR A 137 -54.15 -16.09 -20.68
N ILE A 138 -53.37 -16.81 -21.50
CA ILE A 138 -53.65 -18.20 -21.87
C ILE A 138 -52.91 -19.23 -20.99
N THR A 139 -51.79 -18.86 -20.36
CA THR A 139 -50.94 -19.80 -19.60
C THR A 139 -50.53 -19.24 -18.26
N ASN A 140 -51.29 -19.55 -17.20
CA ASN A 140 -51.07 -19.05 -15.85
C ASN A 140 -50.93 -17.51 -15.83
N GLY A 141 -52.06 -16.81 -15.85
CA GLY A 141 -52.10 -15.36 -15.66
C GLY A 141 -51.35 -14.92 -14.40
N PRO A 142 -51.26 -13.61 -14.17
CA PRO A 142 -50.05 -12.78 -14.18
C PRO A 142 -48.98 -13.08 -13.10
N SER A 143 -48.84 -14.30 -12.59
CA SER A 143 -47.96 -14.67 -11.47
C SER A 143 -46.63 -15.30 -11.88
N LEU A 144 -46.34 -15.30 -13.19
CA LEU A 144 -45.15 -15.89 -13.77
C LEU A 144 -44.18 -14.80 -14.22
N TYR A 145 -42.95 -14.87 -13.75
CA TYR A 145 -41.89 -13.93 -14.07
C TYR A 145 -40.81 -14.62 -14.91
N CYS A 146 -40.52 -14.05 -16.07
CA CYS A 146 -39.51 -14.52 -17.01
C CYS A 146 -38.19 -13.79 -16.74
N ILE A 147 -37.10 -14.54 -16.53
CA ILE A 147 -35.78 -13.97 -16.20
C ILE A 147 -34.79 -14.26 -17.33
N GLN A 148 -34.08 -13.22 -17.76
CA GLN A 148 -33.18 -13.24 -18.91
C GLN A 148 -31.84 -12.55 -18.61
N GLY A 149 -30.83 -12.92 -19.39
CA GLY A 149 -29.48 -12.37 -19.31
C GLY A 149 -28.78 -12.67 -17.98
N ILE A 150 -29.03 -13.84 -17.41
CA ILE A 150 -28.22 -14.40 -16.34
C ILE A 150 -26.82 -14.68 -16.92
N ALA A 151 -25.77 -14.15 -16.28
CA ALA A 151 -24.40 -14.18 -16.81
C ALA A 151 -23.81 -15.60 -17.02
N PHE A 152 -24.51 -16.64 -16.56
CA PHE A 152 -24.19 -18.04 -16.75
C PHE A 152 -25.48 -18.84 -16.98
N THR A 153 -25.34 -20.07 -17.48
CA THR A 153 -26.47 -21.02 -17.58
C THR A 153 -26.83 -21.53 -16.18
N PRO A 154 -28.00 -21.20 -15.63
CA PRO A 154 -28.37 -21.62 -14.28
C PRO A 154 -28.60 -23.13 -14.22
N ARG A 155 -28.13 -23.77 -13.14
CA ARG A 155 -28.40 -25.18 -12.81
C ARG A 155 -29.37 -25.35 -11.64
N GLY A 156 -29.70 -24.24 -10.97
CA GLY A 156 -30.66 -24.18 -9.88
C GLY A 156 -30.91 -22.73 -9.48
N GLY A 157 -31.91 -22.54 -8.63
CA GLY A 157 -32.13 -21.27 -7.97
C GLY A 157 -33.05 -21.42 -6.78
N GLN A 158 -33.03 -20.43 -5.90
CA GLN A 158 -33.95 -20.32 -4.78
C GLN A 158 -34.58 -18.94 -4.84
N ALA A 159 -35.89 -18.88 -4.72
CA ALA A 159 -36.63 -17.63 -4.59
C ALA A 159 -37.38 -17.57 -3.27
N THR A 160 -37.60 -16.35 -2.80
CA THR A 160 -38.43 -16.01 -1.65
C THR A 160 -39.22 -14.76 -1.98
N VAL A 161 -40.49 -14.73 -1.61
CA VAL A 161 -41.33 -13.55 -1.78
C VAL A 161 -40.76 -12.39 -0.96
N ASP A 162 -40.79 -11.18 -1.50
CA ASP A 162 -40.44 -9.97 -0.76
C ASP A 162 -41.50 -9.73 0.31
N GLY A 163 -41.10 -9.67 1.57
CA GLY A 163 -42.00 -9.44 2.70
C GLY A 163 -42.69 -8.08 2.70
N ASN A 164 -42.29 -7.15 1.83
CA ASN A 164 -43.03 -5.89 1.60
C ASN A 164 -44.22 -6.07 0.66
N ASP A 165 -44.16 -7.05 -0.24
CA ASP A 165 -45.18 -7.32 -1.24
C ASP A 165 -46.10 -8.49 -0.85
N GLY A 166 -45.59 -9.49 -0.11
CA GLY A 166 -46.32 -10.69 0.31
C GLY A 166 -46.68 -10.77 1.80
N GLY A 167 -47.52 -11.75 2.14
CA GLY A 167 -47.95 -12.16 3.47
C GLY A 167 -47.49 -13.57 3.86
N GLY A 168 -47.90 -14.04 5.04
CA GLY A 168 -47.37 -15.27 5.65
C GLY A 168 -47.72 -16.60 4.95
N THR A 169 -48.49 -16.57 3.86
CA THR A 169 -48.90 -17.74 3.09
C THR A 169 -48.30 -17.80 1.70
N ASP A 170 -47.42 -16.85 1.39
CA ASP A 170 -47.02 -16.57 0.02
C ASP A 170 -45.67 -17.24 -0.25
N ALA A 171 -45.53 -17.82 -1.44
CA ALA A 171 -44.39 -18.63 -1.81
C ALA A 171 -43.94 -18.30 -3.24
N ALA A 172 -42.63 -18.43 -3.46
CA ALA A 172 -42.02 -18.28 -4.77
C ALA A 172 -41.35 -19.60 -5.16
N GLN A 173 -41.62 -20.07 -6.38
CA GLN A 173 -41.02 -21.27 -6.95
C GLN A 173 -40.17 -20.90 -8.16
N VAL A 174 -38.95 -21.44 -8.20
CA VAL A 174 -38.04 -21.24 -9.33
C VAL A 174 -38.11 -22.45 -10.25
N SER A 175 -38.25 -22.20 -11.55
CA SER A 175 -38.08 -23.19 -12.61
C SER A 175 -36.99 -22.74 -13.57
N LEU A 176 -36.33 -23.68 -14.24
CA LEU A 176 -35.27 -23.40 -15.21
C LEU A 176 -35.73 -23.72 -16.63
N GLY A 177 -35.17 -23.00 -17.59
CA GLY A 177 -35.49 -23.16 -19.01
C GLY A 177 -36.71 -22.35 -19.44
N THR A 178 -37.32 -22.75 -20.56
CA THR A 178 -38.44 -22.04 -21.18
C THR A 178 -39.71 -22.89 -21.10
N THR A 179 -40.80 -22.33 -20.61
CA THR A 179 -42.15 -22.89 -20.77
C THR A 179 -43.03 -21.94 -21.59
N THR A 180 -44.21 -22.41 -21.98
CA THR A 180 -45.22 -21.59 -22.66
C THR A 180 -45.57 -20.37 -21.80
N GLY A 181 -45.50 -19.18 -22.38
CA GLY A 181 -45.80 -17.90 -21.71
C GLY A 181 -44.60 -16.97 -21.53
N CYS A 182 -43.36 -17.46 -21.63
CA CYS A 182 -42.18 -16.59 -21.59
C CYS A 182 -41.55 -16.40 -22.97
N PRO A 183 -40.96 -15.22 -23.26
CA PRO A 183 -40.27 -14.96 -24.51
C PRO A 183 -39.05 -15.87 -24.68
N THR A 184 -38.64 -16.07 -25.93
CA THR A 184 -37.43 -16.82 -26.27
C THR A 184 -36.21 -16.20 -25.58
N GLY A 185 -35.28 -17.05 -25.13
CA GLY A 185 -34.10 -16.61 -24.37
C GLY A 185 -34.28 -16.50 -22.86
N THR A 186 -35.46 -16.85 -22.33
CA THR A 186 -35.68 -17.02 -20.88
C THR A 186 -34.80 -18.15 -20.34
N GLN A 187 -34.02 -17.85 -19.30
CA GLN A 187 -33.10 -18.81 -18.68
C GLN A 187 -33.67 -19.40 -17.39
N ALA A 188 -34.48 -18.63 -16.67
CA ALA A 188 -35.17 -19.06 -15.48
C ALA A 188 -36.53 -18.36 -15.36
N MET A 189 -37.40 -18.95 -14.57
CA MET A 189 -38.76 -18.49 -14.35
C MET A 189 -39.05 -18.53 -12.86
N VAL A 190 -39.82 -17.56 -12.36
CA VAL A 190 -40.29 -17.56 -10.98
C VAL A 190 -41.80 -17.46 -10.97
N TYR A 191 -42.44 -18.33 -10.21
CA TYR A 191 -43.89 -18.33 -10.01
C TYR A 191 -44.18 -17.97 -8.56
N THR A 192 -45.05 -16.99 -8.35
CA THR A 192 -45.54 -16.62 -7.02
C THR A 192 -46.98 -17.09 -6.83
N PHE A 193 -47.29 -17.61 -5.65
CA PHE A 193 -48.64 -18.07 -5.29
C PHE A 193 -48.86 -17.98 -3.79
N ASN A 194 -50.13 -18.03 -3.39
CA ASN A 194 -50.59 -18.12 -2.03
C ASN A 194 -51.72 -19.15 -1.91
N ASN A 195 -52.36 -19.21 -0.73
CA ASN A 195 -53.48 -20.14 -0.48
C ASN A 195 -54.72 -19.88 -1.34
N ALA A 196 -54.89 -18.67 -1.89
CA ALA A 196 -55.96 -18.33 -2.81
C ALA A 196 -55.60 -18.63 -4.28
N GLY A 197 -54.34 -18.96 -4.58
CA GLY A 197 -53.85 -19.32 -5.89
C GLY A 197 -52.69 -18.42 -6.36
N ALA A 198 -52.57 -18.24 -7.67
CA ALA A 198 -51.57 -17.39 -8.29
C ALA A 198 -51.68 -15.93 -7.83
N ASN A 199 -50.55 -15.32 -7.47
CA ASN A 199 -50.44 -13.90 -7.12
C ASN A 199 -49.13 -13.31 -7.68
N ASN A 200 -49.01 -11.99 -7.70
CA ASN A 200 -47.91 -11.29 -8.40
C ASN A 200 -46.99 -10.59 -7.41
N ASP A 201 -46.56 -11.26 -6.37
CA ASP A 201 -45.72 -10.59 -5.38
C ASP A 201 -44.31 -10.39 -5.91
N GLY A 202 -43.65 -9.31 -5.44
CA GLY A 202 -42.22 -9.17 -5.65
C GLY A 202 -41.44 -10.28 -4.96
N PHE A 203 -40.23 -10.55 -5.41
CA PHE A 203 -39.41 -11.63 -4.87
C PHE A 203 -37.92 -11.35 -5.01
N PHE A 204 -37.14 -12.00 -4.15
CA PHE A 204 -35.71 -12.17 -4.29
C PHE A 204 -35.42 -13.56 -4.85
N VAL A 205 -34.48 -13.65 -5.78
CA VAL A 205 -34.01 -14.92 -6.34
C VAL A 205 -32.50 -14.96 -6.43
N VAL A 206 -31.91 -16.11 -6.09
CA VAL A 206 -30.48 -16.40 -6.25
C VAL A 206 -30.32 -17.55 -7.22
N PHE A 207 -29.36 -17.43 -8.14
CA PHE A 207 -29.06 -18.46 -9.14
C PHE A 207 -27.73 -19.16 -8.86
N TYR A 208 -27.73 -20.46 -9.11
CA TYR A 208 -26.58 -21.33 -8.94
C TYR A 208 -26.07 -21.82 -10.30
N LYS A 209 -24.75 -21.88 -10.42
CA LYS A 209 -24.02 -22.34 -11.61
C LYS A 209 -23.74 -23.83 -11.60
#